data_AF-A0A842UKV1-F1
#
_entry.id   AF-A0A842UKV1-F1
#
_cell.length_a   1.000
_cell.length_b   1.000
_cell.length_c   1.000
_cell.angle_alpha   90.00
_cell.angle_beta   90.00
_cell.angle_gamma   90.00
#
_symmetry.space_group_name_H-M   'P 1'
#
loop_
_entity.id
_entity.type
_entity.pdbx_description
1 polymer ?
#
loop_
_entity_poly.entity_id
_entity_poly.type
_entity_poly.pdbx_seq_one_letter_code
_entity_poly.pdbx_strand_id
1 'polypeptide(L)' 'MKNYYAIVTFGSPTQGRVRSFYRSQDSAVKDAREVQGGSCTNVRVLLCSSQKQAREADISDPYPVVWQS' A
#
# COMPACT_ATOMS: atom_id res chain seq x y z
N MET A 1 15.84 7.59 13.14
CA MET A 1 15.17 6.34 12.69
C MET A 1 14.67 6.55 11.27
N LYS A 2 14.82 5.57 10.38
CA LYS A 2 14.28 5.69 9.00
C LYS A 2 12.82 5.26 9.05
N ASN A 3 11.91 6.15 8.67
CA ASN A 3 10.49 5.85 8.57
C ASN A 3 10.21 5.24 7.20
N TYR A 4 9.53 4.10 7.18
CA TYR A 4 9.08 3.44 5.97
C TYR A 4 7.56 3.47 5.93
N TYR A 5 6.98 3.66 4.75
CA TYR A 5 5.53 3.65 4.61
C TYR A 5 5.10 2.62 3.57
N ALA A 6 3.95 2.00 3.79
CA ALA A 6 3.29 1.10 2.87
C ALA A 6 1.90 1.60 2.57
N ILE A 7 1.38 1.26 1.39
CA ILE A 7 0.01 1.56 0.99
C ILE A 7 -0.75 0.24 0.93
N VAL A 8 -1.90 0.21 1.60
CA VAL A 8 -2.81 -0.94 1.60
C VAL A 8 -4.09 -0.53 0.89
N THR A 9 -4.38 -1.18 -0.23
CA THR A 9 -5.61 -0.98 -1.00
C THR A 9 -6.62 -2.07 -0.68
N PHE A 10 -7.88 -1.69 -0.48
CA PHE A 10 -9.00 -2.62 -0.31
C PHE A 10 -9.87 -2.60 -1.57
N GLY A 11 -9.69 -3.63 -2.40
CA GLY A 11 -10.23 -3.70 -3.76
C GLY A 11 -9.13 -3.54 -4.81
N SER A 12 -9.51 -3.48 -6.09
CA SER A 12 -8.54 -3.39 -7.18
C SER A 12 -8.29 -1.92 -7.54
N PRO A 13 -7.06 -1.41 -7.38
CA PRO A 13 -6.75 -0.03 -7.77
C PRO A 13 -6.91 0.17 -9.28
N THR A 14 -7.47 1.31 -9.67
CA THR A 14 -7.72 1.68 -11.08
C THR A 14 -6.45 2.02 -11.85
N GLN A 15 -5.42 2.53 -11.17
CA GLN A 15 -4.18 2.98 -11.78
C GLN A 15 -2.99 2.17 -11.26
N GLY A 16 -2.80 0.99 -11.84
CA GLY A 16 -1.52 0.28 -11.82
C GLY A 16 -0.95 -0.05 -10.44
N ARG A 17 0.28 -0.56 -10.46
CA ARG A 17 0.96 -1.13 -9.31
C ARG A 17 1.43 -0.03 -8.36
N VAL A 18 1.02 -0.10 -7.09
CA VAL A 18 1.53 0.78 -6.03
C VAL A 18 3.00 0.43 -5.75
N ARG A 19 3.80 1.38 -5.22
CA ARG A 19 5.19 1.05 -4.87
C ARG A 19 5.20 0.15 -3.63
N SER A 20 6.09 -0.84 -3.64
CA SER A 20 6.25 -1.78 -2.51
C SER A 20 6.62 -1.12 -1.18
N PHE A 21 7.21 0.08 -1.19
CA PHE A 21 7.39 0.90 0.01
C PHE A 21 7.74 2.35 -0.36
N TYR A 22 7.56 3.24 0.60
CA TYR A 22 7.87 4.67 0.54
C TYR A 22 8.81 5.05 1.68
N ARG A 23 9.59 6.11 1.46
CA ARG A 23 10.46 6.73 2.50
C ARG A 23 9.95 8.10 2.97
N SER A 24 8.86 8.56 2.39
CA SER A 24 8.19 9.83 2.71
C SER A 24 6.69 9.57 2.84
N GLN A 25 6.09 10.14 3.88
CA GLN A 25 4.65 10.06 4.11
C GLN A 25 3.88 10.77 3.00
N ASP A 26 4.36 11.94 2.57
CA ASP A 26 3.68 12.74 1.53
C ASP A 26 3.63 12.00 0.19
N SER A 27 4.72 11.32 -0.17
CA SER A 27 4.74 10.48 -1.37
C SER A 27 3.77 9.31 -1.26
N ALA A 28 3.66 8.68 -0.08
CA ALA A 28 2.71 7.60 0.14
C ALA A 28 1.25 8.09 0.08
N VAL A 29 0.95 9.25 0.66
CA VAL A 29 -0.40 9.84 0.63
C VAL A 29 -0.79 10.27 -0.77
N LYS A 30 0.16 10.82 -1.55
CA LYS A 30 -0.09 11.20 -2.94
C LYS A 30 -0.46 9.97 -3.78
N ASP A 31 0.38 8.94 -3.79
CA ASP A 31 0.11 7.71 -4.55
C ASP A 31 -1.17 7.03 -4.05
N ALA A 32 -1.45 7.03 -2.74
CA ALA A 32 -2.67 6.47 -2.16
C ALA A 32 -3.95 7.11 -2.73
N ARG A 33 -3.93 8.41 -3.00
CA ARG A 33 -5.05 9.14 -3.62
C ARG A 33 -5.20 8.83 -5.11
N GLU A 34 -4.10 8.62 -5.81
CA GLU A 34 -4.11 8.27 -7.24
C GLU A 34 -4.62 6.85 -7.48
N VAL A 35 -4.30 5.91 -6.57
CA VAL A 35 -4.77 4.52 -6.66
C VAL A 35 -6.19 4.31 -6.13
N GLN A 36 -6.76 5.31 -5.46
CA GLN A 36 -8.14 5.30 -4.98
C GLN A 36 -9.10 5.54 -6.16
N GLY A 37 -9.83 4.51 -6.56
CA GLY A 37 -10.80 4.57 -7.66
C GLY A 37 -11.26 3.19 -8.12
N GLY A 38 -12.33 3.18 -8.92
CA GLY A 38 -12.96 1.94 -9.39
C GLY A 38 -13.51 1.08 -8.24
N SER A 39 -13.03 -0.16 -8.12
CA SER A 39 -13.39 -1.08 -7.03
C SER A 39 -12.53 -0.93 -5.77
N CYS A 40 -11.49 -0.09 -5.81
CA CYS A 40 -10.69 0.28 -4.64
C CYS A 40 -11.49 1.24 -3.77
N THR A 41 -12.21 0.67 -2.80
CA THR A 41 -13.13 1.41 -1.92
C THR A 41 -12.42 2.09 -0.76
N ASN A 42 -11.21 1.63 -0.40
CA ASN A 42 -10.46 2.17 0.72
C ASN A 42 -8.96 2.03 0.50
N VAL A 43 -8.20 3.02 0.96
CA VAL A 43 -6.73 3.03 0.91
C VAL A 43 -6.20 3.49 2.26
N ARG A 44 -5.21 2.78 2.80
CA ARG A 44 -4.55 3.12 4.07
C ARG A 44 -3.05 3.26 3.88
N VAL A 45 -2.48 4.27 4.52
CA VAL A 45 -1.03 4.44 4.62
C VAL A 45 -0.58 3.93 5.99
N LEU A 46 0.34 2.98 6.01
CA LEU A 46 0.91 2.41 7.21
C LEU A 46 2.33 2.92 7.43
N LEU A 47 2.66 3.29 8.66
CA LEU A 47 4.04 3.53 9.08
C LEU A 47 4.65 2.20 9.56
N CYS A 48 5.79 1.85 9.00
CA CYS A 48 6.52 0.61 9.27
C CYS A 48 7.87 0.90 9.92
N SER A 49 8.30 0.01 10.82
CA SER A 49 9.59 0.13 11.51
C SER A 49 10.77 -0.32 10.64
N SER A 50 10.51 -1.01 9.53
CA SER A 50 11.54 -1.48 8.59
C SER A 50 11.04 -1.53 7.15
N GLN A 51 12.00 -1.55 6.21
CA GLN A 51 11.72 -1.72 4.77
C GLN A 51 11.06 -3.07 4.46
N LYS A 52 11.44 -4.13 5.20
CA LYS A 52 10.86 -5.47 5.04
C LYS A 52 9.38 -5.46 5.40
N GLN A 53 9.02 -4.90 6.56
CA GLN A 53 7.62 -4.74 6.96
C GLN A 53 6.82 -3.94 5.94
N ALA A 54 7.37 -2.85 5.40
CA ALA A 54 6.64 -2.04 4.42
C ALA A 54 6.34 -2.81 3.13
N ARG A 55 7.27 -3.67 2.68
CA ARG A 55 7.08 -4.53 1.50
C ARG A 55 6.07 -5.66 1.74
N GLU A 56 6.05 -6.22 2.95
CA GLU A 56 5.11 -7.28 3.32
C GLU A 56 3.70 -6.74 3.61
N ALA A 57 3.62 -5.48 4.06
CA ALA A 57 2.36 -4.80 4.30
C ALA A 57 1.69 -4.33 3.01
N ASP A 58 2.40 -4.29 1.89
CA ASP A 58 1.82 -4.00 0.59
C ASP A 58 0.90 -5.15 0.15
N ILE A 59 -0.38 -5.04 0.48
CA ILE A 59 -1.43 -5.99 0.10
C ILE A 59 -1.92 -5.73 -1.33
N SER A 60 -1.30 -4.79 -2.07
CA SER A 60 -1.58 -4.62 -3.51
C SER A 60 -0.89 -5.73 -4.33
N ASP A 61 -1.09 -6.99 -3.92
CA ASP A 61 -0.65 -8.16 -4.66
C ASP A 61 -1.70 -8.48 -5.75
N PRO A 62 -1.32 -8.72 -7.02
CA PRO A 62 -2.21 -9.24 -8.06
C PRO A 62 -2.78 -10.64 -7.80
N TYR A 63 -2.43 -11.28 -6.68
CA TYR A 63 -3.02 -12.52 -6.22
C TYR A 63 -3.75 -12.33 -4.89
N PRO A 64 -4.92 -12.97 -4.69
CA PRO A 64 -5.64 -12.89 -3.43
C PRO A 64 -4.73 -13.40 -2.32
N VAL A 65 -4.38 -12.52 -1.38
CA VAL A 65 -3.77 -12.93 -0.11
C VAL A 65 -4.84 -13.72 0.64
N VAL A 66 -4.80 -15.05 0.49
CA VAL A 66 -5.60 -15.98 1.27
C VAL A 66 -5.02 -15.97 2.67
N TRP A 67 -5.64 -15.21 3.58
CA TRP A 67 -5.43 -15.41 5.01
C TRP A 67 -6.06 -16.75 5.38
N GLN A 68 -5.23 -17.80 5.49
CA GLN A 68 -5.66 -19.03 6.15
C GLN A 68 -5.63 -18.78 7.66
N SER A 69 -6.82 -18.95 8.27
CA SER A 69 -7.08 -18.95 9.71
C SER A 69 -6.38 -20.10 10.42
#